data_AF-A0A5C9BNX4-F1
#
_entry.id   AF-A0A5C9BNX4-F1
#
_cell.length_a   1.000
_cell.length_b   1.000
_cell.length_c   1.000
_cell.angle_alpha   90.00
_cell.angle_beta   90.00
_cell.angle_gamma   90.00
#
_symmetry.space_group_name_H-M   'P 1'
#
loop_
_entity.id
_entity.type
_entity.pdbx_description
1 polymer ?
#
loop_
_entity_poly.entity_id
_entity_poly.type
_entity_poly.pdbx_seq_one_letter_code
_entity_poly.pdbx_strand_id
1 'polypeptide(L)'
;MEKSICWQVLFQRWPDSIPRLGIAVTSLNESITFNNFQVSDHAVLFERDRPDTMGARSAIVPWEEINTVKLTSPIESDQFKVMGFRKVGNAG
;
A
#
# COMPACT_ATOMS: atom_id res chain seq x y z
N MET A 1 6.56 -15.15 -5.17
CA MET A 1 5.62 -15.20 -6.32
C MET A 1 4.18 -14.94 -5.90
N GLU A 2 3.63 -15.58 -4.87
CA GLU A 2 2.25 -15.30 -4.42
C GLU A 2 2.07 -13.89 -3.83
N LYS A 3 3.04 -13.45 -3.01
CA LYS A 3 3.03 -12.12 -2.36
C LYS A 3 2.97 -10.95 -3.35
N SER A 4 3.74 -11.03 -4.44
CA SER A 4 3.79 -9.98 -5.46
C SER A 4 2.45 -9.84 -6.18
N ILE A 5 1.78 -10.96 -6.49
CA ILE A 5 0.45 -10.97 -7.14
C ILE A 5 -0.60 -10.34 -6.22
N CYS A 6 -0.60 -10.67 -4.92
CA CYS A 6 -1.54 -10.09 -3.97
C CYS A 6 -1.44 -8.56 -3.90
N TRP A 7 -0.23 -8.02 -3.77
CA TRP A 7 -0.05 -6.57 -3.72
C TRP A 7 -0.37 -5.90 -5.06
N GLN A 8 0.10 -6.47 -6.18
CA GLN A 8 -0.21 -5.94 -7.51
C GLN A 8 -1.72 -5.79 -7.72
N VAL A 9 -2.50 -6.84 -7.42
CA VAL A 9 -3.97 -6.81 -7.57
C VAL A 9 -4.60 -5.76 -6.65
N LEU A 10 -4.15 -5.65 -5.40
CA LEU A 10 -4.68 -4.69 -4.43
C LEU A 10 -4.42 -3.23 -4.87
N PHE A 11 -3.18 -2.92 -5.28
CA PHE A 11 -2.79 -1.57 -5.70
C PHE A 11 -3.44 -1.16 -7.02
N GLN A 12 -3.59 -2.08 -7.98
CA GLN A 12 -4.26 -1.80 -9.25
C GLN A 12 -5.78 -1.58 -9.09
N ARG A 13 -6.39 -2.11 -8.02
CA ARG A 13 -7.82 -1.98 -7.73
C ARG A 13 -8.09 -1.09 -6.52
N TRP A 14 -7.17 -0.17 -6.23
CA TRP A 14 -7.29 0.68 -5.07
C TRP A 14 -8.56 1.54 -5.16
N PRO A 15 -9.49 1.45 -4.19
CA PRO A 15 -10.73 2.22 -4.23
C PRO A 15 -10.48 3.72 -4.01
N ASP A 16 -11.24 4.56 -4.71
CA ASP A 16 -11.16 6.02 -4.56
C ASP A 16 -11.56 6.51 -3.15
N SER A 17 -12.36 5.73 -2.42
CA SER A 17 -12.73 6.04 -1.04
C SER A 17 -11.58 5.89 -0.05
N ILE A 18 -10.51 5.16 -0.41
CA ILE A 18 -9.38 4.89 0.48
C ILE A 18 -8.22 5.82 0.09
N PRO A 19 -7.77 6.71 1.00
CA PRO A 19 -6.63 7.58 0.71
C PRO A 19 -5.39 6.78 0.31
N ARG A 20 -4.68 7.24 -0.73
CA ARG A 20 -3.39 6.68 -1.16
C ARG A 20 -2.25 7.20 -0.29
N LEU A 21 -2.42 7.12 1.02
CA LEU A 21 -1.51 7.67 2.02
C LEU A 21 -1.19 6.61 3.07
N GLY A 22 0.09 6.34 3.26
CA GLY A 22 0.52 5.28 4.15
C GLY A 22 2.03 5.09 4.23
N ILE A 23 2.41 3.89 4.66
CA ILE A 23 3.79 3.43 4.79
C ILE A 23 3.89 2.05 4.16
N ALA A 24 4.74 1.90 3.14
CA ALA A 24 5.15 0.60 2.63
C ALA A 24 6.42 0.15 3.36
N VAL A 25 6.45 -1.10 3.80
CA VAL A 25 7.64 -1.71 4.40
C VAL A 25 8.23 -2.68 3.40
N THR A 26 9.51 -2.53 3.06
CA THR A 26 10.19 -3.42 2.11
C THR A 26 10.70 -4.69 2.80
N SER A 27 11.18 -5.67 2.02
CA SER A 27 11.79 -6.90 2.55
C SER A 27 13.05 -6.63 3.40
N LEU A 28 13.71 -5.49 3.16
CA LEU A 28 14.87 -5.00 3.90
C LEU A 28 14.50 -4.17 5.15
N ASN A 29 13.22 -4.21 5.58
CA ASN A 29 12.68 -3.43 6.69
C ASN A 29 12.79 -1.90 6.52
N GLU A 30 12.96 -1.41 5.30
CA GLU A 30 12.87 0.03 5.01
C GLU A 30 11.42 0.47 5.08
N SER A 31 11.16 1.62 5.72
CA SER A 31 9.82 2.24 5.79
C SER A 31 9.72 3.41 4.81
N ILE A 32 8.90 3.25 3.78
CA ILE A 32 8.65 4.24 2.75
C ILE A 32 7.29 4.89 3.02
N THR A 33 7.29 6.10 3.58
CA THR A 33 6.08 6.92 3.70
C THR A 33 5.69 7.46 2.33
N PHE A 34 4.42 7.31 1.94
CA PHE A 34 3.91 7.77 0.65
C PHE A 34 2.61 8.54 0.82
N ASN A 35 2.38 9.58 0.01
CA ASN A 35 1.12 10.35 -0.05
C ASN A 35 0.34 10.14 -1.36
N ASN A 36 0.93 9.41 -2.30
CA ASN A 36 0.30 8.93 -3.51
C ASN A 36 1.12 7.76 -4.08
N PHE A 37 0.58 7.05 -5.07
CA PHE A 37 1.33 6.06 -5.82
C PHE A 37 0.81 5.89 -7.25
N GLN A 38 1.67 5.33 -8.11
CA GLN A 38 1.34 4.86 -9.45
C GLN A 38 1.78 3.39 -9.60
N VAL A 39 1.15 2.66 -10.50
CA VAL A 39 1.38 1.21 -10.65
C VAL A 39 1.84 0.88 -12.06
N SER A 40 2.61 -0.19 -12.18
CA SER A 40 3.01 -0.82 -13.44
C SER A 40 2.91 -2.34 -13.34
N ASP A 41 3.25 -3.05 -14.41
CA ASP A 41 3.24 -4.52 -14.42
C ASP A 41 4.27 -5.13 -13.46
N HIS A 42 5.35 -4.39 -13.13
CA HIS A 42 6.49 -4.93 -12.39
C HIS A 42 6.74 -4.25 -11.04
N ALA A 43 6.27 -3.01 -10.86
CA ALA A 43 6.57 -2.21 -9.68
C ALA A 43 5.48 -1.19 -9.36
N VAL A 44 5.54 -0.67 -8.13
CA VAL A 44 4.84 0.53 -7.67
C VAL A 44 5.81 1.69 -7.55
N LEU A 45 5.36 2.87 -7.99
CA LEU A 45 6.03 4.15 -7.74
C LEU A 45 5.34 4.81 -6.55
N PHE A 46 6.04 4.93 -5.43
CA PHE A 46 5.59 5.70 -4.28
C PHE A 46 6.03 7.15 -4.39
N GLU A 47 5.09 8.08 -4.27
CA GLU A 47 5.35 9.52 -4.18
C GLU A 47 5.42 9.91 -2.70
N ARG A 48 6.41 10.72 -2.32
CA ARG A 48 6.60 11.18 -0.95
C ARG A 48 6.30 12.66 -0.86
N ASP A 49 5.57 13.06 0.17
CA ASP A 49 5.38 14.48 0.52
C ASP A 49 6.72 15.12 0.94
N ARG A 50 7.50 14.39 1.74
CA ARG A 50 8.79 14.82 2.26
C ARG A 50 9.92 13.92 1.77
N PRO A 51 11.09 14.49 1.44
CA PRO A 51 12.25 13.69 1.07
C PRO A 51 12.63 12.74 2.21
N ASP A 52 13.27 11.62 1.87
CA ASP A 52 13.94 10.77 2.85
C ASP A 52 15.26 11.37 3.37
N THR A 53 16.00 10.60 4.16
CA THR A 53 17.30 11.02 4.71
C THR A 53 18.37 11.25 3.65
N MET A 54 18.19 10.71 2.43
CA MET A 54 19.09 10.86 1.29
C MET A 54 18.59 11.90 0.28
N GLY A 55 17.43 12.53 0.51
CA GLY A 55 16.84 13.53 -0.37
C GLY A 55 15.89 12.96 -1.43
N ALA A 56 15.63 11.65 -1.46
CA ALA A 56 14.75 11.04 -2.45
C ALA A 56 13.28 11.41 -2.19
N ARG A 57 12.57 11.79 -3.26
CA ARG A 57 11.15 12.21 -3.21
C ARG A 57 10.19 11.17 -3.77
N SER A 58 10.72 10.15 -4.42
CA SER A 58 9.94 9.03 -4.95
C SER A 58 10.75 7.74 -4.78
N ALA A 59 10.06 6.61 -4.63
CA ALA A 59 10.67 5.30 -4.56
C ALA A 59 9.99 4.34 -5.55
N ILE A 60 10.76 3.64 -6.37
CA ILE A 60 10.27 2.57 -7.23
C ILE A 60 10.53 1.26 -6.52
N VAL A 61 9.48 0.49 -6.27
CA VAL A 61 9.56 -0.74 -5.48
C VAL A 61 8.95 -1.90 -6.28
N PRO A 62 9.73 -2.95 -6.60
CA PRO A 62 9.20 -4.16 -7.21
C PRO A 62 8.12 -4.81 -6.33
N TRP A 63 7.13 -5.46 -6.94
CA TRP A 63 6.00 -6.05 -6.19
C TRP A 63 6.44 -7.08 -5.14
N GLU A 64 7.49 -7.85 -5.43
CA GLU A 64 8.07 -8.85 -4.54
C GLU A 64 8.70 -8.26 -3.28
N GLU A 65 9.15 -7.01 -3.34
CA GLU A 65 9.82 -6.32 -2.24
C GLU A 65 8.85 -5.77 -1.20
N ILE A 66 7.58 -5.54 -1.56
CA ILE A 66 6.59 -5.01 -0.62
C ILE A 66 6.24 -6.07 0.43
N ASN A 67 6.58 -5.82 1.68
CA ASN A 67 6.28 -6.70 2.80
C ASN A 67 4.96 -6.38 3.48
N THR A 68 4.70 -5.11 3.74
CA THR A 68 3.48 -4.68 4.41
C THR A 68 3.12 -3.27 3.96
N VAL A 69 1.83 -2.98 3.89
CA VAL A 69 1.30 -1.62 3.71
C VAL A 69 0.52 -1.24 4.96
N LYS A 70 0.85 -0.10 5.54
CA LYS A 70 0.18 0.48 6.71
C LYS A 70 -0.50 1.77 6.27
N LEU A 71 -1.79 1.93 6.57
CA LEU A 71 -2.52 3.16 6.29
C LEU A 71 -2.44 4.08 7.50
N THR A 72 -2.12 5.35 7.27
CA THR A 72 -1.91 6.34 8.35
C THR A 72 -3.12 7.26 8.53
N SER A 73 -4.10 7.18 7.64
CA SER A 73 -5.37 7.90 7.77
C SER A 73 -6.37 7.06 8.57
N PRO A 74 -7.17 7.68 9.46
CA PRO A 74 -8.30 7.00 10.07
C PRO A 74 -9.32 6.66 8.99
N ILE A 75 -9.62 5.38 8.83
CA ILE A 75 -10.57 4.85 7.84
C ILE A 75 -11.58 3.99 8.57
N GLU A 76 -12.86 4.24 8.33
CA GLU A 76 -13.93 3.42 8.91
C GLU A 76 -13.85 1.98 8.41
N SER A 77 -14.01 1.01 9.32
CA SER A 77 -13.83 -0.42 9.00
C SER A 77 -14.68 -0.90 7.83
N ASP A 78 -15.87 -0.31 7.65
CA ASP A 78 -16.79 -0.69 6.58
C ASP A 78 -16.30 -0.29 5.18
N GLN A 79 -15.41 0.71 5.07
CA GLN A 79 -14.79 1.05 3.80
C GLN A 79 -13.79 -0.01 3.32
N PHE A 80 -13.26 -0.86 4.20
CA PHE A 80 -12.38 -1.96 3.77
C PHE A 80 -13.13 -3.12 3.11
N LYS A 81 -14.48 -3.13 3.15
CA LYS A 81 -15.30 -4.12 2.45
C LYS A 81 -15.08 -4.09 0.94
N VAL A 82 -14.89 -2.91 0.35
CA VAL A 82 -14.62 -2.79 -1.10
C VAL A 82 -13.26 -3.35 -1.50
N MET A 83 -12.33 -3.50 -0.55
CA MET A 83 -11.05 -4.19 -0.72
C MET A 83 -11.14 -5.70 -0.41
N GLY A 84 -12.33 -6.22 -0.11
CA GLY A 84 -12.56 -7.64 0.20
C GLY A 84 -12.35 -8.03 1.67
N PHE A 85 -12.05 -7.08 2.56
CA PHE A 85 -11.99 -7.36 4.00
C PHE A 85 -13.39 -7.54 4.58
N ARG A 86 -13.52 -8.45 5.54
CA ARG A 86 -14.78 -8.73 6.23
C ARG A 86 -14.56 -8.80 7.72
N LYS A 87 -15.56 -8.39 8.49
CA LYS A 87 -15.61 -8.63 9.94
C LYS A 87 -15.62 -10.14 10.18
N VAL A 88 -14.92 -10.58 11.22
CA VAL A 88 -14.94 -11.98 11.68
C VAL A 88 -16.00 -12.09 12.79
N GLY A 89 -17.06 -12.89 12.57
CA GLY A 89 -18.16 -13.13 13.53
C GLY A 89 -19.31 -12.09 13.44
N ASN A 90 -20.58 -12.42 13.71
CA ASN A 90 -21.11 -13.51 14.54
C ASN A 90 -21.88 -14.54 13.71
N ALA A 91 -21.55 -15.84 13.82
CA ALA A 91 -22.58 -16.86 13.68
C ALA A 91 -23.57 -16.61 14.84
N GLY A 92 -24.83 -16.33 14.50
CA GLY A 92 -25.91 -16.21 15.47
C GLY A 92 -26.18 -17.52 16.17
#